data_AF-I2QTR8-F1
#
_entry.id   AF-I2QTR8-F1
#
_cell.length_a   1.000
_cell.length_b   1.000
_cell.length_c   1.000
_cell.angle_alpha   90.00
_cell.angle_beta   90.00
_cell.angle_gamma   90.00
#
_symmetry.space_group_name_H-M   'P 1'
#
loop_
_entity.id
_entity.type
_entity.pdbx_description
1 polymer ?
#
loop_
_entity_poly.entity_id
_entity_poly.type
_entity_poly.pdbx_seq_one_letter_code
_entity_poly.pdbx_strand_id
1 'polypeptide(L)' 'MSERLETLKKARDRMIEDRDAHAKVLAAPFVRDTAERARNKFIEIQALIDALDRAIRGEIPGPVKN' A
#
# COMPACT_ATOMS: atom_id res chain seq x y z
N MET A 1 -5.69 -21.35 -1.30
CA MET A 1 -5.54 -19.90 -1.50
C MET A 1 -6.82 -19.38 -2.15
N SER A 2 -7.55 -18.45 -1.53
CA SER A 2 -8.80 -17.94 -2.11
C SER A 2 -8.51 -17.00 -3.29
N GLU A 3 -9.37 -16.98 -4.31
CA GLU A 3 -9.28 -16.02 -5.43
C GLU A 3 -9.32 -14.57 -4.94
N ARG A 4 -10.10 -14.33 -3.88
CA ARG A 4 -10.16 -13.04 -3.17
C ARG A 4 -8.80 -12.66 -2.58
N LEU A 5 -8.12 -13.57 -1.90
CA LEU A 5 -6.80 -13.32 -1.31
C LEU A 5 -5.75 -13.00 -2.39
N GLU A 6 -5.75 -13.72 -3.51
CA GLU A 6 -4.86 -13.41 -4.64
C GLU A 6 -5.15 -12.03 -5.24
N THR A 7 -6.43 -11.66 -5.35
CA THR A 7 -6.84 -10.33 -5.81
C THR A 7 -6.36 -9.23 -4.85
N LEU A 8 -6.52 -9.42 -3.54
CA LEU A 8 -6.07 -8.47 -2.52
C LEU A 8 -4.54 -8.28 -2.55
N LYS A 9 -3.78 -9.37 -2.74
CA LYS A 9 -2.32 -9.30 -2.88
C LYS A 9 -1.90 -8.50 -4.11
N LYS A 10 -2.48 -8.77 -5.27
CA LYS A 10 -2.21 -8.00 -6.51
C LYS A 10 -2.53 -6.53 -6.34
N ALA A 11 -3.66 -6.20 -5.71
CA ALA A 11 -4.03 -4.82 -5.43
C ALA A 11 -2.99 -4.14 -4.51
N ARG A 12 -2.56 -4.83 -3.45
CA ARG A 12 -1.52 -4.33 -2.53
C ARG A 12 -0.20 -4.08 -3.26
N ASP A 13 0.25 -5.02 -4.07
CA ASP A 13 1.52 -4.90 -4.79
C ASP A 13 1.48 -3.71 -5.76
N ARG A 14 0.34 -3.50 -6.44
CA ARG A 14 0.14 -2.33 -7.28
C ARG A 14 0.19 -1.01 -6.51
N MET A 15 -0.41 -0.96 -5.33
CA MET A 15 -0.37 0.25 -4.48
C MET A 15 1.04 0.53 -3.96
N ILE A 16 1.86 -0.50 -3.71
CA ILE A 16 3.26 -0.32 -3.33
C ILE A 16 4.04 0.33 -4.49
N GLU A 17 3.86 -0.14 -5.73
CA GLU A 17 4.49 0.48 -6.91
C GLU A 17 4.12 1.96 -7.06
N ASP A 18 2.83 2.28 -6.94
CA ASP A 18 2.33 3.65 -7.07
C ASP A 18 2.85 4.54 -5.92
N ARG A 19 2.94 4.03 -4.68
CA ARG A 19 3.54 4.73 -3.54
C ARG A 19 5.02 5.01 -3.76
N ASP A 20 5.77 4.03 -4.25
CA ASP A 20 7.22 4.14 -4.44
C ASP A 20 7.59 5.16 -5.52
N ALA A 21 6.71 5.38 -6.50
CA ALA A 21 6.84 6.50 -7.45
C ALA A 21 6.83 7.87 -6.73
N HIS A 22 5.96 8.06 -5.75
CA HIS A 22 5.94 9.28 -4.94
C HIS A 22 7.13 9.37 -3.98
N ALA A 23 7.58 8.25 -3.42
CA ALA A 23 8.78 8.22 -2.59
C ALA A 23 10.02 8.71 -3.34
N LYS A 24 10.16 8.35 -4.62
CA LYS A 24 11.25 8.85 -5.49
C LYS A 24 11.21 10.38 -5.66
N VAL A 25 10.03 10.96 -5.80
CA VAL A 25 9.85 12.43 -5.88
C VAL A 25 10.27 13.09 -4.56
N LEU A 26 9.90 12.51 -3.42
CA LEU A 26 10.26 13.02 -2.10
C LEU A 26 11.76 12.89 -1.78
N ALA A 27 12.45 11.92 -2.40
CA ALA A 27 13.89 11.74 -2.27
C ALA A 27 14.72 12.66 -3.21
N ALA A 28 14.08 13.31 -4.18
CA ALA A 28 14.72 14.28 -5.07
C ALA A 28 14.91 15.64 -4.38
N PRO A 29 15.72 16.56 -4.95
CA PRO A 29 15.83 17.93 -4.45
C PRO A 29 14.45 18.58 -4.27
N PHE A 30 14.28 19.29 -3.15
CA PHE A 30 13.00 19.81 -2.75
C PHE A 30 12.46 20.87 -3.72
N VAL A 31 11.29 20.57 -4.29
CA VAL A 31 10.47 21.52 -5.05
C VAL A 31 9.10 21.55 -4.39
N ARG A 32 8.72 22.71 -3.83
CA ARG A 32 7.56 22.82 -2.90
C ARG A 32 6.28 22.19 -3.45
N ASP A 33 5.80 22.63 -4.60
CA ASP A 33 4.51 22.16 -5.15
C ASP A 33 4.51 20.65 -5.43
N THR A 34 5.60 20.13 -6.00
CA THR A 34 5.68 18.70 -6.32
C THR A 34 5.87 17.85 -5.06
N ALA A 35 6.63 18.33 -4.09
CA ALA A 35 6.87 17.65 -2.82
C ALA A 35 5.61 17.59 -1.94
N GLU A 36 4.88 18.70 -1.81
CA GLU A 36 3.63 18.75 -1.04
C GLU A 36 2.57 17.82 -1.64
N ARG A 37 2.42 17.84 -2.98
CA ARG A 37 1.52 16.94 -3.70
C ARG A 37 1.93 15.47 -3.55
N ALA A 38 3.21 15.16 -3.73
CA ALA A 38 3.74 13.81 -3.59
C ALA A 38 3.56 13.27 -2.16
N ARG A 39 3.75 14.12 -1.14
CA ARG A 39 3.53 13.75 0.26
C ARG A 39 2.07 13.38 0.53
N ASN A 40 1.13 14.19 0.06
CA ASN A 40 -0.30 13.92 0.27
C ASN A 40 -0.71 12.59 -0.40
N LYS A 41 -0.23 12.34 -1.62
CA LYS A 41 -0.49 11.08 -2.32
C LYS A 41 0.19 9.88 -1.69
N PHE A 42 1.42 10.04 -1.21
CA PHE A 42 2.12 8.98 -0.47
C PHE A 42 1.33 8.53 0.77
N ILE A 43 0.80 9.47 1.56
CA ILE A 43 0.02 9.16 2.77
C ILE A 43 -1.30 8.46 2.41
N GLU A 44 -2.01 8.95 1.41
CA GLU A 44 -3.27 8.35 0.93
C GLU A 44 -3.06 6.89 0.50
N ILE A 45 -2.02 6.63 -0.30
CA ILE A 45 -1.72 5.28 -0.78
C ILE A 45 -1.23 4.40 0.38
N GLN A 46 -0.45 4.93 1.32
CA GLN A 46 -0.03 4.16 2.50
C GLN A 46 -1.23 3.71 3.34
N ALA A 47 -2.23 4.57 3.54
CA ALA A 47 -3.45 4.20 4.24
C ALA A 47 -4.23 3.08 3.51
N LEU A 48 -4.23 3.09 2.17
CA LEU A 48 -4.83 2.03 1.37
C LEU A 48 -4.06 0.71 1.47
N ILE A 49 -2.72 0.75 1.46
CA ILE A 49 -1.87 -0.43 1.68
C ILE A 49 -2.18 -1.04 3.05
N ASP A 50 -2.27 -0.23 4.11
CA ASP A 50 -2.56 -0.71 5.46
C ASP A 50 -3.95 -1.38 5.55
N ALA A 51 -4.94 -0.84 4.83
CA ALA A 51 -6.27 -1.43 4.73
C ALA A 51 -6.25 -2.79 4.00
N LEU A 52 -5.47 -2.90 2.92
CA LEU A 52 -5.30 -4.16 2.17
C LEU A 52 -4.56 -5.20 3.01
N ASP A 53 -3.50 -4.81 3.72
CA ASP A 53 -2.78 -5.69 4.65
C ASP A 53 -3.70 -6.24 5.74
N ARG A 54 -4.57 -5.39 6.31
CA ARG A 54 -5.57 -5.83 7.28
C ARG A 54 -6.56 -6.82 6.68
N ALA A 55 -7.04 -6.58 5.46
CA ALA A 55 -7.96 -7.48 4.77
C ALA A 55 -7.31 -8.83 4.46
N ILE A 56 -6.04 -8.83 4.03
CA ILE A 56 -5.24 -10.03 3.77
C ILE A 56 -5.06 -10.85 5.06
N ARG A 57 -4.72 -10.20 6.19
CA ARG A 57 -4.58 -10.89 7.48
C ARG A 57 -5.88 -11.57 7.91
N GLY A 58 -7.04 -10.98 7.59
CA GLY A 58 -8.35 -11.60 7.86
C GLY A 58 -8.65 -12.84 7.02
N GLU A 59 -7.98 -13.02 5.88
CA GLU A 59 -8.14 -14.19 4.99
C GLU A 59 -7.22 -15.35 5.35
N ILE A 60 -6.19 -15.12 6.18
CA ILE A 60 -5.28 -16.18 6.64
C ILE A 60 -5.93 -16.84 7.85
N PRO A 61 -6.32 -18.13 7.80
CA PRO A 61 -6.86 -18.81 8.96
C PRO A 61 -5.83 -18.75 10.09
N GLY A 62 -6.25 -18.22 11.25
CA GLY A 62 -5.41 -18.26 12.46
C GLY A 62 -5.10 -19.72 12.84
N PRO A 63 -4.06 -19.97 13.66
CA PRO A 63 -3.79 -21.31 14.16
C PRO A 63 -5.05 -21.88 14.82
N VAL A 64 -5.48 -23.05 14.34
CA VAL A 64 -6.54 -23.83 14.98
C VAL A 64 -6.06 -24.13 16.39
N LYS A 65 -6.64 -23.47 17.39
CA LYS A 65 -6.39 -23.79 18.79
C LYS A 65 -7.10 -25.12 19.05
N ASN A 66 -6.32 -26.20 19.08
CA ASN A 66 -6.74 -27.50 19.62
C ASN A 66 -6.80 -27.43 21.15
#